data_AF-A0A2M7K4A5-F1
#
_entry.id   AF-A0A2M7K4A5-F1
#
_cell.length_a   1.000
_cell.length_b   1.000
_cell.length_c   1.000
_cell.angle_alpha   90.00
_cell.angle_beta   90.00
_cell.angle_gamma   90.00
#
_symmetry.space_group_name_H-M   'P 1'
#
loop_
_entity.id
_entity.type
_entity.pdbx_description
1 polymer ?
#
loop_
_entity_poly.entity_id
_entity_poly.type
_entity_poly.pdbx_seq_one_letter_code
_entity_poly.pdbx_strand_id
1 'polypeptide(L)' 'GYSDWFLPAKAQLNYLYQQKNLVGGFSSLNYWSSSEYVANYAWKQYFYFGGQNFYDKDSNYYVRCVRSF' A
#
# COMPACT_ATOMS: atom_id res chain seq x y z
N GLY A 1 9.24 17.65 11.30
CA GLY A 1 8.15 16.90 11.96
C GLY A 1 7.74 15.75 11.07
N TYR A 2 6.96 14.79 11.58
CA TYR A 2 6.49 13.60 10.84
C TYR A 2 5.12 13.81 10.13
N SER A 3 4.67 15.05 10.00
CA SER A 3 3.38 15.41 9.38
C SER A 3 3.38 15.26 7.85
N ASP A 4 4.54 15.01 7.26
CA ASP A 4 4.78 14.79 5.83
C ASP A 4 4.61 13.32 5.41
N TRP A 5 4.51 12.39 6.36
CA TRP A 5 4.32 10.98 6.10
C TRP A 5 2.85 10.63 5.94
N PHE A 6 2.53 9.86 4.92
CA PHE A 6 1.18 9.39 4.64
C PHE A 6 1.18 7.96 4.08
N LEU A 7 0.06 7.27 4.22
CA LEU A 7 -0.17 5.98 3.58
C LEU A 7 -0.48 6.21 2.09
N PRO A 8 0.23 5.56 1.14
CA PRO A 8 0.07 5.80 -0.28
C PRO A 8 -1.33 5.38 -0.77
N ALA A 9 -1.88 6.14 -1.70
CA ALA A 9 -3.08 5.74 -2.43
C ALA A 9 -2.81 4.52 -3.31
N LYS A 10 -3.87 3.84 -3.78
CA LYS A 10 -3.80 2.65 -4.64
C LYS A 10 -2.83 2.80 -5.82
N ALA A 11 -2.88 3.93 -6.52
CA ALA A 11 -1.99 4.19 -7.65
C ALA A 11 -0.52 4.37 -7.23
N GLN A 12 -0.28 5.09 -6.13
CA GLN A 12 1.06 5.29 -5.57
C GLN A 12 1.67 3.97 -5.06
N LEU A 13 0.84 3.12 -4.43
CA LEU A 13 1.26 1.79 -4.00
C LEU A 13 1.65 0.91 -5.21
N ASN A 14 0.97 1.07 -6.34
CA ASN A 14 1.33 0.37 -7.56
C ASN A 14 2.67 0.84 -8.13
N TYR A 15 2.95 2.14 -8.11
CA TYR A 15 4.28 2.64 -8.47
C TYR A 15 5.37 2.09 -7.54
N LEU A 16 5.11 1.97 -6.23
CA LEU A 16 6.05 1.32 -5.30
C LEU A 16 6.29 -0.15 -5.67
N TYR A 17 5.25 -0.90 -6.05
CA TYR A 17 5.42 -2.28 -6.52
C TYR A 17 6.27 -2.36 -7.79
N GLN A 18 6.03 -1.49 -8.77
CA GLN A 18 6.82 -1.44 -10.00
C GLN A 18 8.30 -1.14 -9.73
N GLN A 19 8.58 -0.33 -8.71
CA GLN A 19 9.93 0.05 -8.29
C GLN A 19 10.45 -0.76 -7.09
N LYS A 20 9.79 -1.87 -6.72
CA LYS A 20 10.07 -2.59 -5.45
C LYS A 20 11.51 -3.05 -5.31
N ASN A 21 12.15 -3.38 -6.43
CA ASN A 21 13.55 -3.81 -6.46
C ASN A 21 14.53 -2.66 -6.24
N LEU A 22 14.19 -1.44 -6.66
CA LEU A 22 15.01 -0.24 -6.43
C LEU A 22 14.81 0.33 -5.03
N VAL A 23 13.55 0.41 -4.59
CA VAL A 23 13.19 1.01 -3.29
C VAL A 23 13.51 0.06 -2.12
N GLY A 24 13.38 -1.25 -2.31
CA GLY A 24 13.67 -2.27 -1.32
C GLY A 24 12.79 -2.22 -0.05
N GLY A 25 13.04 -3.16 0.87
CA GLY A 25 12.34 -3.22 2.16
C GLY A 25 10.86 -3.61 2.07
N PHE A 26 10.48 -4.34 1.02
CA PHE A 26 9.14 -4.91 0.87
C PHE A 26 9.17 -6.41 1.18
N SER A 27 8.19 -6.84 1.96
CA SER A 27 7.81 -8.24 2.08
C SER A 27 7.03 -8.68 0.83
N SER A 28 7.05 -9.97 0.52
CA SER A 28 6.24 -10.57 -0.56
C SER A 28 4.77 -10.77 -0.14
N LEU A 29 4.21 -9.85 0.65
CA LEU A 29 2.89 -9.95 1.27
C LEU A 29 1.97 -8.79 0.85
N ASN A 30 0.78 -8.73 1.44
CA ASN A 30 -0.20 -7.70 1.14
C ASN A 30 0.12 -6.40 1.88
N TYR A 31 -0.02 -5.28 1.17
CA TYR A 31 0.13 -3.93 1.70
C TYR A 31 -1.16 -3.14 1.53
N TRP A 32 -1.57 -2.45 2.58
CA TRP A 32 -2.70 -1.52 2.55
C TRP A 32 -2.35 -0.24 1.79
N SER A 33 -3.36 0.32 1.12
CA SER A 33 -3.36 1.68 0.59
C SER A 33 -4.35 2.54 1.35
N SER A 34 -4.24 3.86 1.24
CA SER A 34 -5.22 4.81 1.78
C SER A 34 -6.50 4.93 0.93
N SER A 35 -6.60 4.20 -0.18
CA SER A 35 -7.77 4.24 -1.04
C SER A 35 -8.89 3.36 -0.50
N GLU A 36 -10.02 3.99 -0.19
CA GLU A 36 -11.26 3.31 0.18
C GLU A 36 -11.92 2.65 -1.05
N TYR A 37 -12.56 1.50 -0.83
CA TYR A 37 -13.52 0.95 -1.78
C TYR A 37 -14.94 1.26 -1.34
N VAL A 38 -15.29 0.91 -0.09
CA VAL A 38 -16.53 1.28 0.60
C VAL A 38 -16.28 1.32 2.11
N ALA A 39 -17.31 1.64 2.92
CA ALA A 39 -17.21 1.79 4.37
C ALA A 39 -16.37 0.71 5.09
N ASN A 40 -16.58 -0.58 4.74
CA ASN A 40 -15.90 -1.71 5.39
C ASN A 40 -14.70 -2.25 4.60
N TYR A 41 -14.41 -1.73 3.40
CA TYR A 41 -13.41 -2.29 2.49
C TYR A 41 -12.41 -1.23 2.00
N ALA A 42 -11.12 -1.58 2.01
CA ALA A 42 -10.05 -0.75 1.47
C ALA A 42 -9.24 -1.50 0.42
N TRP A 43 -8.49 -0.78 -0.42
CA TRP A 43 -7.62 -1.39 -1.43
C TRP A 43 -6.29 -1.83 -0.84
N LYS A 44 -5.85 -3.03 -1.23
CA LYS A 44 -4.53 -3.58 -0.95
C LYS A 44 -3.80 -3.96 -2.23
N GLN A 45 -2.49 -4.12 -2.14
CA GLN A 45 -1.65 -4.68 -3.19
C GLN A 45 -0.79 -5.82 -2.68
N TYR A 46 -0.75 -6.91 -3.41
CA TYR A 46 0.07 -8.07 -3.08
C TYR A 46 1.45 -7.95 -3.74
N PHE A 47 2.51 -7.83 -2.96
CA PHE A 47 3.84 -7.51 -3.47
C PHE A 47 4.61 -8.70 -4.07
N TYR A 48 4.09 -9.92 -3.95
CA TYR A 48 4.66 -11.08 -4.64
C TYR A 48 4.45 -10.98 -6.17
N PHE A 49 3.21 -10.77 -6.64
CA PHE A 49 2.90 -10.71 -8.09
C PHE A 49 2.23 -9.41 -8.58
N GLY A 50 1.91 -8.48 -7.68
CA GLY A 50 1.44 -7.12 -8.03
C GLY A 50 -0.06 -6.93 -8.09
N GLY A 51 -0.87 -7.97 -7.84
CA GLY A 51 -2.32 -7.88 -7.89
C GLY A 51 -2.89 -6.89 -6.87
N GLN A 52 -3.90 -6.13 -7.28
CA GLN A 52 -4.65 -5.22 -6.42
C GLN A 52 -6.10 -5.68 -6.31
N ASN A 53 -6.62 -5.71 -5.09
CA ASN A 53 -8.03 -5.98 -4.79
C ASN A 53 -8.42 -5.26 -3.51
N PHE A 54 -9.72 -5.21 -3.21
CA PHE A 54 -10.21 -4.69 -1.94
C PHE A 54 -10.42 -5.82 -0.93
N TYR A 55 -10.30 -5.49 0.35
CA TYR A 55 -10.54 -6.43 1.45
C TYR A 55 -10.98 -5.70 2.71
N ASP A 56 -11.42 -6.47 3.71
CA ASP A 56 -11.98 -5.95 4.96
C ASP A 56 -10.96 -5.12 5.73
N LYS A 57 -11.37 -3.93 6.20
CA LYS A 57 -10.51 -2.98 6.93
C LYS A 57 -10.01 -3.52 8.27
N ASP A 58 -10.68 -4.53 8.85
CA ASP A 58 -10.26 -5.18 10.09
C ASP A 58 -9.14 -6.22 9.86
N SER A 59 -8.73 -6.43 8.61
CA SER A 59 -7.66 -7.38 8.27
C SER A 59 -6.26 -6.81 8.46
N ASN A 60 -5.40 -7.66 9.02
CA ASN A 60 -4.00 -7.31 9.29
C ASN A 60 -3.14 -7.46 8.03
N TYR A 61 -2.80 -6.34 7.39
CA TYR A 61 -1.82 -6.26 6.30
C TYR A 61 -0.75 -5.20 6.57
N TYR A 62 0.35 -5.27 5.81
CA TYR A 62 1.48 -4.38 5.98
C TYR A 62 1.14 -2.96 5.53
N VAL A 63 1.85 -1.98 6.07
CA VAL A 63 1.79 -0.59 5.62
C VAL A 63 3.17 -0.13 5.20
N ARG A 64 3.25 0.74 4.19
CA ARG A 64 4.47 1.43 3.79
C ARG A 64 4.15 2.91 3.68
N CYS A 65 4.54 3.70 4.66
CA CYS A 65 4.38 5.15 4.57
C CYS A 65 5.34 5.73 3.52
N VAL A 66 4.88 6.78 2.84
CA VAL A 66 5.64 7.60 1.91
C VAL A 66 5.61 9.04 2.38
N ARG A 67 6.55 9.87 1.92
CA ARG A 67 6.60 11.31 2.19
C ARG A 67 6.79 12.08 0.89
N SER A 68 6.20 13.27 0.79
CA SER A 68 6.47 14.19 -0.32
C SER A 68 7.77 14.94 -0.04
N PHE A 69 8.49 15.30 -1.10
CA PHE A 69 9.68 16.15 -1.05
C PHE A 69 9.41 17.51 -1.67
#